data_AF-A0A7W4K9B5-F1
#
_entry.id   AF-A0A7W4K9B5-F1
#
_cell.length_a   1.000
_cell.length_b   1.000
_cell.length_c   1.000
_cell.angle_alpha   90.00
_cell.angle_beta   90.00
_cell.angle_gamma   90.00
#
_symmetry.space_group_name_H-M   'P 1'
#
loop_
_entity.id
_entity.type
_entity.pdbx_description
1 polymer ?
#
loop_
_entity_poly.entity_id
_entity_poly.type
_entity_poly.pdbx_seq_one_letter_code
_entity_poly.pdbx_strand_id
1 'polypeptide(L)'
;MTVLPVFPFSPPRSARSFQIVGGLAGLLSVAGGALAAHLPDPAFAPGGRALAREAVQMGMWHALALLVVGVLLAQRGRRILLLLSGCGFAVGTILFCGAVAWTGVTGIHLGPVAPTGGSTLMLAWLLLAVDAMRA
;
A
#
# COMPACT_ATOMS: atom_id res chain seq x y z
N MET A 1 31.49 22.11 26.39
CA MET A 1 30.06 21.87 26.12
C MET A 1 29.78 22.23 24.67
N THR A 2 29.94 21.27 23.75
CA THR A 2 29.56 21.42 22.35
C THR A 2 28.09 21.04 22.22
N VAL A 3 27.23 22.05 22.08
CA VAL A 3 25.81 21.86 21.74
C VAL A 3 25.81 21.37 20.29
N LEU A 4 25.53 20.07 20.06
CA LEU A 4 25.28 19.58 18.71
C LEU A 4 24.06 20.32 18.15
N PRO A 5 24.11 20.81 16.89
CA PRO A 5 22.92 21.38 16.28
C PRO A 5 21.88 20.28 16.14
N VAL A 6 20.83 20.34 16.97
CA VAL A 6 19.58 19.64 16.73
C VAL A 6 18.97 20.32 15.50
N PHE A 7 19.39 19.91 14.30
CA PHE A 7 18.64 20.26 13.10
C PHE A 7 17.23 19.69 13.31
N PRO A 8 16.16 20.50 13.29
CA PRO A 8 14.83 19.96 13.27
C PRO A 8 14.65 19.35 11.87
N PHE A 9 15.06 18.10 11.72
CA PHE A 9 14.80 17.33 10.52
C PHE A 9 13.29 17.15 10.42
N SER A 10 12.64 18.10 9.75
CA SER A 10 11.23 18.03 9.42
C SER A 10 11.13 17.33 8.09
N PRO A 11 10.73 16.04 8.05
CA PRO A 11 10.61 15.33 6.79
C PRO A 11 9.66 16.09 5.84
N PRO A 12 9.87 15.99 4.51
CA PRO A 12 8.99 16.64 3.55
C PRO A 12 7.55 16.15 3.78
N ARG A 13 6.56 17.02 3.54
CA ARG A 13 5.14 16.68 3.75
C ARG A 13 4.75 15.36 3.06
N SER A 14 5.28 15.12 1.87
CA SER A 14 5.07 13.88 1.12
C SER A 14 5.54 12.62 1.85
N ALA A 15 6.68 12.68 2.56
CA ALA A 15 7.16 11.54 3.36
C ALA A 15 6.16 11.17 4.46
N ARG A 16 5.69 12.19 5.21
CA ARG A 16 4.66 11.99 6.25
C ARG A 16 3.36 11.46 5.67
N SER A 17 2.91 11.98 4.53
CA SER A 17 1.69 11.51 3.87
C SER A 17 1.78 10.02 3.53
N PHE A 18 2.88 9.55 2.92
CA PHE A 18 3.01 8.12 2.61
C PHE A 18 3.16 7.25 3.85
N GLN A 19 3.80 7.74 4.91
CA GLN A 19 3.86 7.02 6.19
C GLN A 19 2.48 6.87 6.83
N ILE A 20 1.66 7.92 6.81
CA ILE A 20 0.27 7.88 7.31
C ILE A 20 -0.54 6.90 6.48
N VAL A 21 -0.50 7.00 5.14
CA VAL A 21 -1.25 6.11 4.26
C VAL A 21 -0.79 4.65 4.42
N GLY A 22 0.52 4.40 4.51
CA GLY A 22 1.07 3.07 4.77
C GLY A 22 0.63 2.51 6.13
N GLY A 23 0.63 3.32 7.19
CA GLY A 23 0.13 2.92 8.51
C GLY A 23 -1.35 2.56 8.49
N LEU A 24 -2.19 3.38 7.83
CA LEU A 24 -3.62 3.11 7.68
C LEU A 24 -3.88 1.86 6.82
N ALA A 25 -3.14 1.68 5.73
CA ALA A 25 -3.24 0.48 4.90
C ALA A 25 -2.82 -0.79 5.68
N GLY A 26 -1.79 -0.70 6.51
CA GLY A 26 -1.36 -1.78 7.41
C GLY A 26 -2.44 -2.11 8.44
N LEU A 27 -3.03 -1.11 9.09
CA LEU A 27 -4.16 -1.28 10.01
C LEU A 27 -5.34 -1.98 9.35
N LEU A 28 -5.75 -1.53 8.16
CA LEU A 28 -6.84 -2.14 7.40
C LEU A 28 -6.52 -3.58 7.01
N SER A 29 -5.27 -3.88 6.67
CA SER A 29 -4.82 -5.24 6.34
C SER A 29 -4.87 -6.14 7.57
N VAL A 30 -4.41 -5.68 8.74
CA VAL A 30 -4.53 -6.46 10.01
C VAL A 30 -6.01 -6.69 10.36
N ALA A 31 -6.84 -5.66 10.30
CA ALA A 31 -8.27 -5.76 10.58
C ALA A 31 -8.96 -6.73 9.62
N GLY A 32 -8.71 -6.59 8.31
CA GLY A 32 -9.24 -7.49 7.29
C GLY A 32 -8.76 -8.93 7.46
N GLY A 33 -7.50 -9.14 7.85
CA GLY A 33 -6.96 -10.47 8.15
C GLY A 33 -7.63 -11.12 9.36
N ALA A 34 -7.89 -10.35 10.42
CA ALA A 34 -8.64 -10.81 11.58
C ALA A 34 -10.08 -11.20 11.20
N LEU A 35 -10.76 -10.37 10.40
CA LEU A 35 -12.10 -10.66 9.88
C LEU A 35 -12.11 -11.93 9.01
N ALA A 36 -11.16 -12.08 8.09
CA ALA A 36 -11.04 -13.25 7.23
C ALA A 36 -10.70 -14.54 8.00
N ALA A 37 -10.12 -14.43 9.19
CA ALA A 37 -9.83 -15.57 10.08
C ALA A 37 -11.02 -15.95 10.97
N HIS A 38 -11.78 -14.96 11.48
CA HIS A 38 -12.77 -15.20 12.53
C HIS A 38 -14.23 -15.18 12.05
N LEU A 39 -14.54 -14.53 10.92
CA LEU A 39 -15.91 -14.55 10.39
C LEU A 39 -16.27 -15.96 9.90
N PRO A 40 -17.54 -16.38 10.03
CA PRO A 40 -18.00 -17.69 9.55
C PRO A 40 -18.10 -17.71 8.01
N ASP A 41 -18.07 -18.90 7.39
CA ASP A 41 -18.08 -19.03 5.92
C ASP A 41 -19.24 -18.32 5.20
N PRO A 42 -20.48 -18.27 5.75
CA PRO A 42 -21.58 -17.52 5.13
C PRO A 42 -21.35 -16.01 5.00
N ALA A 43 -20.33 -15.45 5.64
CA ALA A 43 -19.94 -14.04 5.45
C ALA A 43 -19.22 -13.77 4.11
N PHE A 44 -18.87 -14.83 3.37
CA PHE A 44 -18.15 -14.74 2.10
C PHE A 44 -18.96 -15.38 0.97
N ALA A 45 -18.75 -14.89 -0.25
CA ALA A 45 -19.21 -15.61 -1.44
C ALA A 45 -18.48 -16.97 -1.57
N PRO A 46 -18.99 -17.92 -2.38
CA PRO A 46 -18.28 -19.18 -2.64
C PRO A 46 -16.83 -18.94 -3.10
N GLY A 47 -15.85 -19.50 -2.37
CA GLY A 47 -14.42 -19.26 -2.60
C GLY A 47 -13.90 -17.87 -2.18
N GLY A 48 -14.78 -16.98 -1.73
CA GLY A 48 -14.50 -15.58 -1.45
C GLY A 48 -13.60 -15.31 -0.26
N ARG A 49 -13.53 -16.23 0.73
CA ARG A 49 -12.58 -16.15 1.83
C ARG A 49 -11.12 -16.17 1.34
N ALA A 50 -10.83 -16.93 0.29
CA ALA A 50 -9.49 -16.95 -0.32
C ALA A 50 -9.16 -15.61 -0.98
N LEU A 51 -10.12 -15.03 -1.72
CA LEU A 51 -9.97 -13.69 -2.31
C LEU A 51 -9.76 -12.62 -1.23
N ALA A 52 -10.52 -12.68 -0.13
CA ALA A 52 -10.35 -11.75 0.99
C ALA A 52 -8.93 -11.87 1.61
N ARG A 53 -8.39 -13.08 1.75
CA ARG A 53 -7.01 -13.30 2.23
C ARG A 53 -5.97 -12.74 1.26
N GLU A 54 -6.14 -12.95 -0.04
CA GLU A 54 -5.25 -12.38 -1.07
C GLU A 54 -5.26 -10.84 -1.05
N ALA A 55 -6.45 -10.23 -0.97
CA ALA A 55 -6.58 -8.79 -0.86
C ALA A 55 -5.88 -8.22 0.38
N VAL A 56 -6.01 -8.90 1.52
CA VAL A 56 -5.34 -8.51 2.78
C VAL A 56 -3.82 -8.67 2.67
N GLN A 57 -3.34 -9.79 2.12
CA GLN A 57 -1.92 -10.05 1.99
C GLN A 57 -1.25 -9.04 1.07
N MET A 58 -1.85 -8.78 -0.09
CA MET A 58 -1.37 -7.76 -1.02
C MET A 58 -1.48 -6.36 -0.40
N GLY A 59 -2.53 -6.07 0.37
CA GLY A 59 -2.66 -4.82 1.12
C GLY A 59 -1.49 -4.58 2.07
N MET A 60 -1.09 -5.61 2.83
CA MET A 60 0.03 -5.52 3.78
C MET A 60 1.37 -5.28 3.07
N TRP A 61 1.66 -5.98 1.97
CA TRP A 61 2.91 -5.78 1.23
C TRP A 61 3.06 -4.35 0.72
N HIS A 62 1.99 -3.75 0.21
CA HIS A 62 2.03 -2.40 -0.33
C HIS A 62 1.92 -1.33 0.76
N ALA A 63 1.33 -1.64 1.91
CA ALA A 63 1.45 -0.82 3.12
C ALA A 63 2.92 -0.67 3.55
N LEU A 64 3.66 -1.78 3.61
CA LEU A 64 5.10 -1.75 3.91
C LEU A 64 5.89 -0.98 2.84
N ALA A 65 5.56 -1.17 1.56
CA ALA A 65 6.19 -0.41 0.47
C ALA A 65 5.97 1.11 0.62
N LEU A 66 4.76 1.56 1.01
CA LEU A 66 4.46 2.97 1.28
C LEU A 66 5.27 3.53 2.45
N LEU A 67 5.43 2.76 3.53
CA LEU A 67 6.29 3.14 4.65
C LEU A 67 7.75 3.32 4.19
N VAL A 68 8.27 2.39 3.38
CA VAL A 68 9.61 2.46 2.78
C VAL A 68 9.76 3.71 1.90
N VAL A 69 8.79 3.99 1.01
CA VAL A 69 8.80 5.21 0.18
C VAL A 69 8.85 6.48 1.05
N GLY A 70 8.07 6.52 2.15
CA GLY A 70 8.10 7.61 3.11
C GLY A 70 9.48 7.81 3.75
N VAL A 71 10.13 6.72 4.19
CA VAL A 71 11.49 6.75 4.73
C VAL A 71 12.51 7.23 3.69
N LEU A 72 12.42 6.74 2.46
CA LEU A 72 13.34 7.13 1.38
C LEU A 72 13.18 8.61 1.01
N LEU A 73 11.95 9.13 0.97
CA LEU A 73 11.69 10.56 0.74
C LEU A 73 12.19 11.44 1.88
N ALA A 74 12.18 10.94 3.12
CA ALA A 74 12.80 11.63 4.23
C ALA A 74 14.32 11.71 4.02
N GLN A 75 14.97 10.60 3.73
CA GLN A 75 16.43 10.54 3.61
C GLN A 75 16.98 11.26 2.36
N ARG A 76 16.33 11.09 1.21
CA ARG A 76 16.83 11.53 -0.11
C ARG A 76 16.16 12.81 -0.61
N GLY A 77 15.22 13.37 0.15
CA GLY A 77 14.42 14.51 -0.26
C GLY A 77 13.43 14.17 -1.38
N ARG A 78 12.94 15.21 -2.05
CA ARG A 78 11.80 15.10 -2.97
C ARG A 78 12.26 14.65 -4.36
N ARG A 79 12.08 13.36 -4.68
CA ARG A 79 12.38 12.77 -6.00
C ARG A 79 11.10 12.38 -6.73
N ILE A 80 10.97 12.76 -8.01
CA ILE A 80 9.74 12.55 -8.77
C ILE A 80 9.38 11.06 -8.91
N LEU A 81 10.36 10.18 -9.11
CA LEU A 81 10.12 8.75 -9.26
C LEU A 81 9.62 8.11 -7.96
N LEU A 82 10.18 8.48 -6.79
CA LEU A 82 9.66 8.06 -5.49
C LEU A 82 8.24 8.56 -5.23
N LEU A 83 7.92 9.81 -5.61
CA LEU A 83 6.57 10.35 -5.47
C LEU A 83 5.58 9.56 -6.33
N LEU A 84 5.91 9.31 -7.60
CA LEU A 84 5.07 8.53 -8.51
C LEU A 84 4.91 7.08 -8.05
N SER A 85 5.98 6.46 -7.55
CA SER A 85 5.95 5.12 -6.96
C SER A 85 5.02 5.08 -5.74
N GLY A 86 5.16 6.02 -4.80
CA GLY A 86 4.28 6.12 -3.63
C GLY A 86 2.81 6.31 -4.00
N CYS A 87 2.51 7.21 -4.94
CA CYS A 87 1.15 7.40 -5.45
C CYS A 87 0.61 6.13 -6.12
N GLY A 88 1.43 5.46 -6.92
CA GLY A 88 1.09 4.21 -7.58
C GLY A 88 0.79 3.08 -6.59
N PHE A 89 1.58 2.94 -5.52
CA PHE A 89 1.27 2.01 -4.44
C PHE A 89 -0.06 2.34 -3.77
N ALA A 90 -0.30 3.60 -3.40
CA ALA A 90 -1.54 3.99 -2.75
C ALA A 90 -2.78 3.71 -3.62
N VAL A 91 -2.78 4.19 -4.87
CA VAL A 91 -3.91 4.01 -5.80
C VAL A 91 -4.07 2.54 -6.20
N GLY A 92 -2.96 1.89 -6.56
CA GLY A 92 -2.97 0.48 -6.96
C GLY A 92 -3.48 -0.44 -5.86
N THR A 93 -3.12 -0.17 -4.59
CA THR A 93 -3.59 -0.95 -3.43
C THR A 93 -5.09 -0.82 -3.27
N ILE A 94 -5.63 0.40 -3.35
CA ILE A 94 -7.08 0.64 -3.23
C ILE A 94 -7.83 -0.09 -4.35
N LEU A 95 -7.39 0.07 -5.60
CA LEU A 95 -8.05 -0.54 -6.75
C LEU A 95 -7.97 -2.07 -6.71
N PHE A 96 -6.78 -2.64 -6.51
CA PHE A 96 -6.58 -4.08 -6.50
C PHE A 96 -7.25 -4.73 -5.29
N CYS A 97 -6.85 -4.33 -4.07
CA CYS A 97 -7.31 -4.98 -2.85
C CYS A 97 -8.79 -4.70 -2.60
N GLY A 98 -9.26 -3.48 -2.90
CA GLY A 98 -10.67 -3.13 -2.77
C GLY A 98 -11.56 -3.96 -3.68
N ALA A 99 -11.20 -4.11 -4.96
CA ALA A 99 -11.98 -4.91 -5.90
C ALA A 99 -11.95 -6.41 -5.56
N VAL A 100 -10.79 -6.96 -5.19
CA VAL A 100 -10.67 -8.38 -4.82
C VAL A 100 -11.44 -8.68 -3.52
N ALA A 101 -11.34 -7.81 -2.51
CA ALA A 101 -12.11 -7.95 -1.26
C ALA A 101 -13.62 -7.82 -1.53
N TRP A 102 -14.03 -6.88 -2.37
CA TRP A 102 -15.43 -6.71 -2.78
C TRP A 102 -15.98 -7.98 -3.43
N THR A 103 -15.24 -8.56 -4.39
CA THR A 103 -15.61 -9.84 -5.01
C THR A 103 -15.61 -10.98 -3.98
N GLY A 104 -14.67 -11.00 -3.03
CA GLY A 104 -14.64 -12.02 -1.97
C GLY A 104 -15.86 -12.00 -1.05
N VAL A 105 -16.43 -10.82 -0.76
CA VAL A 105 -17.61 -10.69 0.10
C VAL A 105 -18.90 -10.86 -0.69
N THR A 106 -19.00 -10.24 -1.87
CA THR A 106 -20.28 -10.13 -2.62
C THR A 106 -20.44 -11.14 -3.75
N GLY A 107 -19.33 -11.75 -4.22
CA GLY A 107 -19.30 -12.55 -5.45
C GLY A 107 -19.37 -11.72 -6.74
N ILE A 108 -19.47 -10.39 -6.65
CA ILE A 108 -19.59 -9.51 -7.81
C ILE A 108 -18.20 -9.06 -8.27
N HIS A 109 -17.90 -9.26 -9.54
CA HIS A 109 -16.67 -8.78 -10.17
C HIS A 109 -16.84 -7.33 -10.66
N LEU A 110 -15.93 -6.45 -10.27
CA LEU A 110 -15.89 -5.06 -10.75
C LEU A 110 -15.17 -4.92 -12.10
N GLY A 111 -15.18 -5.97 -12.93
CA GLY A 111 -14.52 -6.00 -14.23
C GLY A 111 -13.01 -5.68 -14.14
N PRO A 112 -12.49 -4.71 -14.91
CA PRO A 112 -11.06 -4.47 -15.05
C PRO A 112 -10.41 -3.73 -13.86
N VAL A 113 -11.16 -3.41 -12.80
CA VAL A 113 -10.64 -2.63 -11.66
C VAL A 113 -9.46 -3.33 -10.98
N ALA A 114 -9.57 -4.62 -10.67
CA ALA A 114 -8.46 -5.37 -10.06
C ALA A 114 -7.24 -5.47 -11.00
N PRO A 115 -7.36 -5.88 -12.28
CA PRO A 115 -6.24 -5.85 -13.24
C PRO A 115 -5.57 -4.48 -13.40
N THR A 116 -6.36 -3.40 -13.40
CA THR A 116 -5.84 -2.03 -13.49
C THR A 116 -5.04 -1.68 -12.23
N GLY A 117 -5.56 -2.03 -11.05
CA GLY A 117 -4.85 -1.91 -9.79
C GLY A 117 -3.54 -2.68 -9.77
N GLY A 118 -3.56 -3.96 -10.16
CA GLY A 118 -2.36 -4.81 -10.25
C GLY A 118 -1.30 -4.25 -11.20
N SER A 119 -1.71 -3.77 -12.37
CA SER A 119 -0.79 -3.15 -13.34
C SER A 119 -0.18 -1.87 -12.78
N THR A 120 -0.96 -1.07 -12.05
CA THR A 120 -0.49 0.13 -11.36
C THR A 120 0.54 -0.21 -10.28
N LEU A 121 0.31 -1.28 -9.52
CA LEU A 121 1.25 -1.77 -8.50
C LEU A 121 2.56 -2.25 -9.13
N MET A 122 2.51 -2.99 -10.24
CA MET A 122 3.71 -3.40 -10.99
C MET A 122 4.53 -2.19 -11.45
N LEU A 123 3.86 -1.16 -11.99
CA LEU A 123 4.51 0.08 -12.40
C LEU A 123 5.11 0.83 -11.20
N ALA A 124 4.43 0.85 -10.06
CA ALA A 124 4.92 1.48 -8.83
C ALA A 124 6.22 0.83 -8.32
N TRP A 125 6.29 -0.52 -8.34
CA TRP A 125 7.52 -1.26 -8.04
C TRP A 125 8.64 -0.97 -9.02
N LEU A 126 8.33 -0.92 -10.33
CA LEU A 126 9.31 -0.58 -11.36
C LEU A 126 9.88 0.83 -11.14
N LEU A 127 9.03 1.82 -10.83
CA LEU A 127 9.45 3.18 -10.55
C LEU A 127 10.35 3.27 -9.31
N LEU A 128 10.05 2.49 -8.26
CA LEU A 128 10.91 2.40 -7.08
C LEU A 128 12.29 1.86 -7.44
N ALA A 129 12.35 0.78 -8.24
CA ALA A 129 13.61 0.20 -8.70
C ALA A 129 14.41 1.17 -9.57
N VAL A 130 13.76 1.89 -10.50
CA VAL A 130 14.41 2.88 -11.36
C VAL A 130 14.91 4.09 -10.55
N ASP A 131 14.20 4.53 -9.52
CA ASP A 131 14.69 5.57 -8.61
C ASP A 131 15.97 5.13 -7.89
N ALA A 132 15.99 3.87 -7.41
CA ALA A 132 17.13 3.30 -6.70
C ALA A 132 18.37 3.17 -7.60
N MET A 133 18.22 2.81 -8.88
CA MET A 133 19.33 2.77 -9.85
C MET A 133 19.92 4.15 -10.17
N ARG A 134 19.17 5.22 -9.89
CA ARG A 134 19.58 6.62 -10.12
C ARG A 134 20.01 7.32 -8.83
N ALA A 135 20.00 6.62 -7.70
CA ALA A 135 20.22 7.19 -6.37
C ALA A 135 21.71 7.39 -6.07
#